data_AF-A0A7M3MS66-F1
#
_entry.id   AF-A0A7M3MS66-F1
#
_cell.length_a   1.000
_cell.length_b   1.000
_cell.length_c   1.000
_cell.angle_alpha   90.00
_cell.angle_beta   90.00
_cell.angle_gamma   90.00
#
_symmetry.space_group_name_H-M   'P 1'
#
loop_
_entity.id
_entity.type
_entity.pdbx_description
1 polymer ?
#
loop_
_entity_poly.entity_id
_entity_poly.type
_entity_poly.pdbx_seq_one_letter_code
_entity_poly.pdbx_strand_id
1 'polypeptide(L)' 'MLRPIATRRDHRGRGVGTALTAAALAEAAQQGYDTAVLEPSPSGAHIYRRMGFDPLTTYLEAVISPHDGP' A
#
# COMPACT_ATOMS: atom_id res chain seq x y z
N MET A 1 -8.86 0.97 -5.48
CA MET A 1 -8.14 0.23 -4.41
C MET A 1 -6.81 -0.23 -4.98
N LEU A 2 -5.68 0.17 -4.37
CA LEU A 2 -4.35 -0.24 -4.84
C LEU A 2 -4.01 -1.66 -4.35
N ARG A 3 -3.43 -2.49 -5.22
CA ARG A 3 -2.88 -3.80 -4.86
C ARG A 3 -1.59 -3.63 -4.02
N PRO A 4 -1.25 -4.58 -3.14
CA PRO A 4 -0.06 -4.47 -2.30
C PRO A 4 1.21 -4.40 -3.16
N ILE A 5 2.00 -3.35 -2.94
CA ILE A 5 3.33 -3.16 -3.51
C ILE A 5 4.34 -3.54 -2.43
N ALA A 6 5.21 -4.50 -2.72
CA ALA A 6 6.27 -4.91 -1.82
C ALA A 6 7.64 -4.61 -2.44
N THR A 7 8.47 -3.84 -1.74
CA THR A 7 9.89 -3.73 -2.09
C THR A 7 10.65 -4.89 -1.45
N ARG A 8 11.38 -5.66 -2.27
CA ARG A 8 12.26 -6.76 -1.80
C ARG A 8 13.19 -6.24 -0.70
N ARG A 9 13.42 -7.07 0.33
CA ARG A 9 14.06 -6.65 1.59
C ARG A 9 15.39 -5.92 1.35
N ASP A 10 16.21 -6.41 0.42
CA ASP A 10 17.54 -5.87 0.09
C ASP A 10 17.51 -4.47 -0.56
N HIS A 11 16.35 -4.03 -1.06
CA HIS A 11 16.17 -2.75 -1.74
C HIS A 11 15.32 -1.76 -0.93
N ARG A 12 15.00 -2.08 0.33
CA ARG A 12 14.27 -1.19 1.24
C ARG A 12 15.15 -0.01 1.66
N GLY A 13 14.53 1.05 2.18
CA GLY A 13 15.23 2.26 2.62
C GLY A 13 15.73 3.18 1.50
N ARG A 14 15.44 2.86 0.23
CA ARG A 14 15.86 3.65 -0.94
C ARG A 14 14.74 4.49 -1.56
N GLY A 15 13.59 4.59 -0.91
CA GLY A 15 12.46 5.36 -1.42
C GLY A 15 11.70 4.73 -2.60
N VAL A 16 12.00 3.47 -2.98
CA VAL A 16 11.35 2.81 -4.13
C VAL A 16 9.83 2.72 -3.96
N GLY A 17 9.35 2.27 -2.79
CA GLY A 17 7.92 2.24 -2.50
C GLY A 17 7.28 3.63 -2.58
N THR A 18 7.98 4.67 -2.10
CA THR A 18 7.52 6.05 -2.18
C THR A 18 7.35 6.52 -3.62
N ALA A 19 8.36 6.28 -4.46
CA ALA A 19 8.32 6.66 -5.87
C ALA A 19 7.20 5.93 -6.63
N LEU A 20 7.02 4.63 -6.38
CA LEU A 20 5.96 3.84 -7.02
C LEU A 20 4.57 4.32 -6.61
N THR A 21 4.34 4.58 -5.32
CA THR A 21 3.05 5.10 -4.85
C THR A 21 2.77 6.48 -5.44
N ALA A 22 3.76 7.37 -5.46
CA ALA A 22 3.60 8.71 -6.06
C ALA A 22 3.25 8.63 -7.56
N ALA A 23 3.92 7.75 -8.31
CA ALA A 23 3.62 7.54 -9.72
C ALA A 23 2.18 7.04 -9.94
N ALA A 24 1.73 6.07 -9.13
CA ALA A 24 0.37 5.55 -9.20
C ALA A 24 -0.69 6.62 -8.87
N LEU A 25 -0.44 7.48 -7.87
CA LEU A 25 -1.34 8.58 -7.53
C LEU A 25 -1.43 9.64 -8.63
N ALA A 26 -0.30 9.97 -9.25
CA ALA A 26 -0.27 10.90 -10.38
C ALA A 26 -1.10 10.38 -11.57
N GLU A 27 -0.98 9.09 -11.88
CA GLU A 27 -1.75 8.45 -12.96
C GLU A 27 -3.25 8.37 -12.63
N ALA A 28 -3.61 8.08 -11.38
CA ALA A 28 -5.01 8.11 -10.93
C ALA A 28 -5.60 9.53 -11.02
N ALA A 29 -4.84 10.56 -10.61
CA ALA A 29 -5.28 11.95 -10.71
C ALA A 29 -5.50 12.38 -12.18
N GLN A 30 -4.64 11.95 -13.10
CA GLN A 30 -4.81 12.21 -14.54
C GLN A 30 -6.08 11.58 -15.12
N GLN A 31 -6.56 10.49 -14.52
CA GLN A 31 -7.82 9.84 -14.89
C GLN A 31 -9.05 10.44 -14.19
N GLY A 32 -8.86 11.48 -13.36
CA GLY A 32 -9.94 12.16 -12.66
C GLY A 32 -10.34 11.50 -11.34
N TYR A 33 -9.55 10.58 -10.80
CA TYR A 33 -9.77 10.05 -9.46
C TYR A 33 -9.27 11.04 -8.41
N ASP A 34 -10.08 11.26 -7.36
CA ASP A 34 -9.77 12.16 -6.25
C ASP A 34 -9.39 11.42 -4.95
N THR A 35 -9.65 10.12 -4.89
CA THR A 35 -9.55 9.31 -3.68
C THR A 35 -8.75 8.04 -3.91
N ALA A 36 -7.76 7.79 -3.05
CA ALA A 36 -6.97 6.57 -3.04
C ALA A 36 -7.02 5.90 -1.66
N VAL A 37 -7.18 4.59 -1.65
CA VAL A 37 -7.18 3.76 -0.41
C VAL A 37 -6.19 2.62 -0.59
N LEU A 38 -5.40 2.37 0.46
CA LEU A 38 -4.41 1.31 0.55
C LEU A 38 -4.34 0.73 1.96
N GLU A 39 -3.85 -0.50 2.05
CA GLU A 39 -3.50 -1.13 3.31
C GLU A 39 -1.98 -1.04 3.54
N PRO A 40 -1.53 -0.33 4.58
CA PRO A 40 -0.11 -0.25 4.89
C PRO A 40 0.32 -1.41 5.79
N SER A 41 1.48 -2.01 5.51
CA SER A 41 2.16 -2.82 6.54
C SER A 41 2.48 -1.96 7.78
N PRO A 42 2.57 -2.54 8.99
CA PRO A 42 2.90 -1.77 10.21
C PRO A 42 4.17 -0.92 10.07
N SER A 43 5.21 -1.48 9.44
CA SER A 43 6.46 -0.77 9.19
C SER A 43 6.37 0.33 8.12
N GLY A 44 5.39 0.25 7.22
CA GLY A 44 5.23 1.16 6.08
C GLY A 44 4.24 2.30 6.32
N ALA A 45 3.40 2.23 7.36
CA ALA A 45 2.36 3.22 7.62
C ALA A 45 2.88 4.66 7.70
N HIS A 46 4.08 4.86 8.26
CA HIS A 46 4.70 6.18 8.38
C HIS A 46 5.04 6.83 7.02
N ILE A 47 5.26 6.04 5.96
CA ILE A 47 5.54 6.54 4.61
C ILE A 47 4.30 7.19 4.04
N TYR A 48 3.16 6.51 4.14
CA TYR A 48 1.88 6.99 3.58
C TYR A 48 1.36 8.22 4.33
N ARG A 49 1.56 8.30 5.64
CA ARG A 49 1.28 9.54 6.40
C ARG A 49 2.04 10.75 5.86
N ARG A 50 3.31 10.57 5.48
CA ARG A 50 4.11 11.65 4.87
C ARG A 50 3.63 12.05 3.47
N MET A 51 2.85 11.21 2.81
CA MET A 51 2.22 11.52 1.52
C MET A 51 0.82 12.14 1.66
N GLY A 52 0.34 12.35 2.88
CA GLY A 52 -0.98 12.91 3.14
C GLY A 52 -2.12 11.89 3.23
N PHE A 53 -1.81 10.60 3.40
CA PHE A 53 -2.84 9.61 3.76
C PHE A 53 -3.16 9.69 5.24
N ASP A 54 -4.46 9.65 5.54
CA ASP A 54 -4.99 9.53 6.88
C ASP A 54 -5.62 8.14 7.13
N PRO A 55 -5.60 7.63 8.38
CA PRO A 55 -6.30 6.40 8.71
C PRO A 55 -7.80 6.52 8.45
N LEU A 56 -8.33 5.68 7.55
CA LEU A 56 -9.75 5.65 7.23
C LEU A 56 -10.53 4.69 8.13
N THR A 57 -10.04 3.45 8.28
CA THR A 57 -10.72 2.40 9.06
C THR A 57 -9.76 1.28 9.44
N THR A 58 -10.21 0.36 10.30
CA THR A 58 -9.54 -0.91 10.60
C THR A 58 -10.50 -2.05 10.27
N TYR A 59 -10.00 -3.10 9.65
CA TYR A 59 -10.76 -4.29 9.31
C TYR A 59 -9.97 -5.56 9.66
N LEU A 60 -10.67 -6.69 9.73
CA LEU A 60 -10.06 -8.00 9.86
C LEU A 60 -9.83 -8.58 8.47
N GLU A 61 -8.58 -8.90 8.14
CA GLU A 61 -8.25 -9.69 6.96
C GLU A 61 -8.20 -11.17 7.34
N ALA A 62 -9.03 -11.99 6.70
CA ALA A 62 -8.99 -13.44 6.85
C ALA A 62 -8.24 -14.03 5.66
N VAL A 63 -7.04 -14.55 5.90
CA VAL A 63 -6.29 -15.31 4.89
C VAL A 63 -6.72 -16.76 4.97
N ILE A 64 -7.50 -17.21 3.99
CA ILE A 64 -7.83 -18.63 3.84
C ILE A 64 -6.67 -19.29 3.12
N SER A 65 -5.73 -19.82 3.88
CA SER A 65 -4.77 -20.77 3.33
C SER A 65 -5.50 -22.09 3.08
N PRO A 66 -5.30 -22.76 1.93
CA PRO A 66 -5.74 -24.14 1.80
C PRO A 66 -5.12 -24.93 2.96
N HIS A 67 -5.96 -25.60 3.74
CA HIS A 67 -5.49 -26.51 4.76
C HIS A 67 -4.90 -27.70 3.99
N ASP A 68 -3.59 -27.89 4.07
CA ASP A 68 -3.00 -29.19 3.74
C ASP A 68 -3.59 -30.18 4.75
N GLY A 69 -4.62 -30.90 4.31
CA GLY A 69 -5.16 -32.05 5.03
C GLY A 69 -4.20 -33.24 4.91
N PRO A 70 -4.36 -34.26 5.76
CA PRO A 70 -3.54 -35.47 5.67
C PRO A 70 -3.69 -36.18 4.32
#